data_AF-A0A7N2L8R0-F1
#
_entry.id   AF-A0A7N2L8R0-F1
#
_cell.length_a   1.000
_cell.length_b   1.000
_cell.length_c   1.000
_cell.angle_alpha   90.00
_cell.angle_beta   90.00
_cell.angle_gamma   90.00
#
_symmetry.space_group_name_H-M   'P 1'
#
loop_
_entity.id
_entity.type
_entity.pdbx_description
1 polymer ?
#
loop_
_entity_poly.entity_id
_entity_poly.type
_entity_poly.pdbx_seq_one_letter_code
_entity_poly.pdbx_strand_id
1 'polypeptide(L)'
;MLGRFAAAKRVLEIRELLTRRHTSSPLRSFSTALNYHLDSPDNNPDLPWEFTSANKHKVKEILSHYPSNYKQSAVIPLLDLAQQQHGGWLPVSAMNAWLGFNGLMMRIVVDLLFG
;
A
#
# COMPACT_ATOMS: atom_id res chain seq x y z
N MET A 1 6.10 58.87 -34.65
CA MET A 1 6.32 58.06 -33.44
C MET A 1 5.01 57.41 -32.95
N LEU A 2 4.34 56.55 -33.74
CA LEU A 2 3.06 55.92 -33.33
C LEU A 2 3.00 54.39 -33.42
N GLY A 3 3.96 53.71 -34.07
CA GLY A 3 3.91 52.24 -34.24
C GLY A 3 4.33 51.42 -33.00
N ARG A 4 5.09 52.01 -32.07
CA ARG A 4 5.68 51.26 -30.93
C ARG A 4 4.71 51.09 -29.75
N PHE A 5 3.65 51.87 -29.69
CA PHE A 5 2.67 51.81 -28.60
C PHE A 5 1.58 50.75 -28.82
N ALA A 6 1.22 50.44 -30.07
CA ALA A 6 0.21 49.42 -30.39
C ALA A 6 0.73 47.99 -30.16
N ALA A 7 2.00 47.74 -30.51
CA ALA A 7 2.64 46.45 -30.29
C ALA A 7 2.80 46.13 -28.78
N ALA A 8 3.13 47.13 -27.97
CA ALA A 8 3.26 46.97 -26.51
C ALA A 8 1.94 46.58 -25.84
N LYS A 9 0.80 47.16 -26.29
CA LYS A 9 -0.54 46.80 -25.79
C LYS A 9 -0.92 45.35 -26.14
N ARG A 10 -0.65 44.92 -27.38
CA ARG A 10 -0.86 43.53 -27.83
C ARG A 10 -0.03 42.53 -27.02
N VAL A 11 1.22 42.86 -26.70
CA VAL A 11 2.09 42.00 -25.89
C VAL A 11 1.61 41.91 -24.44
N LEU A 12 1.09 43.01 -23.88
CA LEU A 12 0.50 43.03 -22.54
C LEU A 12 -0.81 42.22 -22.46
N GLU A 13 -1.70 42.34 -23.46
CA GLU A 13 -2.91 41.51 -23.55
C GLU A 13 -2.59 40.02 -23.66
N ILE A 14 -1.58 39.66 -24.47
CA ILE A 14 -1.14 38.25 -24.59
C ILE A 14 -0.61 37.74 -23.25
N ARG A 15 0.11 38.58 -22.48
CA ARG A 15 0.60 38.21 -21.14
C ARG A 15 -0.53 38.05 -20.13
N GLU A 16 -1.53 38.92 -20.14
CA GLU A 16 -2.73 38.79 -19.30
C GLU A 16 -3.50 37.50 -19.61
N LEU A 17 -3.67 37.16 -20.90
CA LEU A 17 -4.33 35.92 -21.34
C LEU A 17 -3.54 34.65 -20.96
N LEU A 18 -2.21 34.71 -20.93
CA LEU A 18 -1.36 33.59 -20.51
C LEU A 18 -1.31 33.44 -18.99
N THR A 19 -1.41 34.53 -18.24
CA THR A 19 -1.36 34.53 -16.77
C THR A 19 -2.71 34.16 -16.15
N ARG A 20 -3.82 34.39 -16.87
CA ARG A 20 -5.19 34.02 -16.43
C ARG A 20 -5.55 32.54 -16.66
N ARG A 21 -4.57 31.64 -16.76
CA ARG A 21 -4.79 30.21 -16.48
C ARG A 21 -4.54 29.94 -15.00
N HIS A 22 -5.46 30.43 -14.18
CA HIS A 22 -5.73 29.83 -12.88
C HIS A 22 -6.27 28.42 -13.12
N THR A 23 -5.37 27.45 -13.35
CA THR A 23 -5.70 26.07 -13.05
C THR A 23 -5.51 25.92 -11.55
N SER A 24 -6.53 26.31 -10.79
CA SER A 24 -6.72 25.76 -9.45
C SER A 24 -7.05 24.28 -9.62
N SER A 25 -6.03 23.46 -9.95
CA SER A 25 -6.13 22.03 -9.76
C SER A 25 -6.23 21.82 -8.26
N PRO A 26 -7.36 21.32 -7.72
CA PRO A 26 -7.34 20.85 -6.35
C PRO A 26 -6.26 19.77 -6.29
N LEU A 27 -5.30 19.92 -5.38
CA LEU A 27 -4.44 18.83 -4.98
C LEU A 27 -5.37 17.72 -4.49
N ARG A 28 -5.60 16.70 -5.31
CA ARG A 28 -6.29 15.50 -4.84
C ARG A 28 -5.36 14.91 -3.78
N SER A 29 -5.77 14.95 -2.52
CA SER A 29 -5.15 14.13 -1.49
C SER A 29 -5.46 12.69 -1.86
N PHE A 30 -4.49 11.98 -2.44
CA PHE A 30 -4.67 10.61 -2.90
C PHE A 30 -4.64 9.58 -1.76
N SER A 31 -4.60 10.01 -0.50
CA SER A 31 -4.35 9.12 0.63
C SER A 31 -5.34 9.36 1.77
N THR A 32 -6.28 8.42 1.93
CA THR A 32 -6.95 8.13 3.20
C THR A 32 -6.29 6.97 3.95
N ALA A 33 -5.23 6.37 3.39
CA ALA A 33 -4.54 5.21 3.94
C ALA A 33 -3.72 5.59 5.17
N LEU A 34 -4.28 5.34 6.36
CA LEU A 34 -3.51 5.28 7.59
C LEU A 34 -2.53 4.10 7.47
N ASN A 35 -1.23 4.34 7.64
CA ASN A 35 -0.20 3.30 7.74
C ASN A 35 -0.23 2.57 9.09
N TYR A 36 -1.32 2.68 9.84
CA TYR A 36 -1.51 2.09 11.16
C TYR A 36 -2.83 1.33 11.20
N HIS A 37 -2.84 0.21 11.90
CA HIS A 37 -4.04 -0.57 12.14
C HIS A 37 -4.97 0.15 13.12
N LEU A 38 -6.28 0.18 12.83
CA LEU A 38 -7.33 0.55 13.76
C LEU A 38 -8.19 -0.68 14.00
N ASP A 39 -8.30 -1.08 15.27
CA ASP A 39 -9.09 -2.26 15.62
C ASP A 39 -10.56 -2.06 15.28
N SER A 40 -11.14 -3.06 14.65
CA SER A 40 -12.57 -3.16 14.39
C SER A 40 -13.08 -4.54 14.85
N PRO A 41 -14.40 -4.70 15.05
CA PRO A 41 -14.95 -5.98 15.49
C PRO A 41 -14.58 -7.16 14.58
N ASP A 42 -14.43 -6.90 13.28
CA ASP A 42 -14.14 -7.89 12.24
C ASP A 42 -12.64 -8.02 11.92
N ASN A 43 -11.81 -7.08 12.38
CA ASN A 43 -10.36 -7.07 12.15
C ASN A 43 -9.64 -6.51 13.37
N ASN A 44 -9.15 -7.41 14.22
CA ASN A 44 -8.38 -7.12 15.42
C ASN A 44 -7.42 -8.30 15.71
N PRO A 45 -6.34 -8.08 16.48
CA PRO A 45 -5.31 -9.09 16.70
C PRO A 45 -5.75 -10.29 17.55
N ASP A 46 -6.85 -10.16 18.31
CA ASP A 46 -7.36 -11.20 19.21
C ASP A 46 -8.23 -12.23 18.48
N LEU A 47 -8.69 -11.92 17.26
CA LEU A 47 -9.44 -12.87 16.45
C LEU A 47 -8.56 -14.05 16.02
N PRO A 48 -8.98 -15.30 16.28
CA PRO A 48 -8.24 -16.47 15.81
C PRO A 48 -8.30 -16.55 14.29
N TRP A 49 -7.14 -16.76 13.66
CA TRP A 49 -7.04 -16.96 12.22
C TRP A 49 -6.10 -18.11 11.90
N GLU A 50 -6.52 -19.00 11.00
CA GLU A 50 -5.70 -20.09 10.50
C GLU A 50 -5.93 -20.34 9.01
N PHE A 51 -4.92 -20.91 8.35
CA PHE A 51 -5.09 -21.46 7.00
C PHE A 51 -6.10 -22.61 7.00
N THR A 52 -6.91 -22.71 5.94
CA THR A 52 -7.77 -23.88 5.70
C THR A 52 -6.92 -25.14 5.51
N SER A 53 -7.50 -26.33 5.67
CA SER A 53 -6.80 -27.60 5.47
C SER A 53 -6.13 -27.69 4.09
N ALA A 54 -6.82 -27.26 3.03
CA ALA A 54 -6.26 -27.20 1.68
C ALA A 54 -5.05 -26.27 1.60
N ASN A 55 -5.13 -25.09 2.21
CA ASN A 55 -4.02 -24.12 2.19
C ASN A 55 -2.86 -24.54 3.09
N LYS A 56 -3.08 -25.32 4.17
CA LYS A 56 -2.00 -25.89 4.99
C LYS A 56 -1.04 -26.77 4.17
N HIS A 57 -1.52 -27.43 3.11
CA HIS A 57 -0.63 -28.16 2.18
C HIS A 57 0.23 -27.21 1.35
N LYS A 58 -0.36 -26.16 0.79
CA LYS A 58 0.37 -25.12 0.03
C LYS A 58 1.40 -24.40 0.89
N VAL A 59 1.10 -24.14 2.16
CA VAL A 59 2.07 -23.57 3.11
C VAL A 59 3.31 -24.45 3.24
N LYS A 60 3.14 -25.78 3.36
CA LYS A 60 4.28 -26.72 3.44
C LYS A 60 5.11 -26.73 2.16
N GLU A 61 4.44 -26.67 1.02
CA GLU A 61 5.08 -26.60 -0.30
C GLU A 61 5.88 -25.30 -0.43
N ILE A 62 5.27 -24.14 -0.17
CA ILE A 62 5.94 -22.83 -0.18
C ILE A 62 7.18 -22.87 0.71
N LEU A 63 7.07 -23.38 1.94
CA LEU A 63 8.19 -23.45 2.88
C LEU A 63 9.29 -24.43 2.46
N SER A 64 9.00 -25.40 1.58
CA SER A 64 10.01 -26.34 1.08
C SER A 64 10.95 -25.70 0.07
N HIS A 65 10.54 -24.61 -0.59
CA HIS A 65 11.39 -23.86 -1.52
C HIS A 65 12.45 -23.00 -0.82
N TYR A 66 12.30 -22.76 0.48
CA TYR A 66 13.23 -21.95 1.27
C TYR A 66 14.02 -22.83 2.25
N PRO A 67 15.34 -22.65 2.35
CA PRO A 67 16.15 -23.40 3.31
C PRO A 67 15.75 -23.06 4.75
N SER A 68 16.03 -23.97 5.68
CA SER A 68 15.55 -23.88 7.08
C SER A 68 15.95 -22.59 7.79
N ASN A 69 17.13 -22.05 7.50
CA ASN A 69 17.66 -20.81 8.06
C ASN A 69 17.09 -19.53 7.42
N TYR A 70 16.41 -19.62 6.26
CA TYR A 70 15.81 -18.48 5.55
C TYR A 70 14.32 -18.67 5.28
N LYS A 71 13.60 -19.43 6.13
CA LYS A 71 12.14 -19.59 6.00
C LYS A 71 11.36 -18.27 6.11
N GLN A 72 11.95 -17.23 6.70
CA GLN A 72 11.37 -15.89 6.75
C GLN A 72 11.15 -15.29 5.36
N SER A 73 11.95 -15.66 4.35
CA SER A 73 11.77 -15.22 2.96
C SER A 73 10.47 -15.71 2.33
N ALA A 74 9.82 -16.71 2.92
CA ALA A 74 8.49 -17.18 2.52
C ALA A 74 7.35 -16.22 2.94
N VAL A 75 7.64 -15.11 3.63
CA VAL A 75 6.60 -14.22 4.17
C VAL A 75 5.69 -13.67 3.08
N ILE A 76 6.24 -13.20 1.95
CA ILE A 76 5.44 -12.64 0.85
C ILE A 76 4.46 -13.67 0.27
N PRO A 77 4.89 -14.87 -0.17
CA PRO A 77 3.95 -15.87 -0.71
C PRO A 77 2.94 -16.39 0.32
N LEU A 78 3.28 -16.38 1.61
CA LEU A 78 2.34 -16.77 2.66
C LEU A 78 1.28 -15.70 2.93
N LEU A 79 1.67 -14.42 2.91
CA LEU A 79 0.73 -13.31 3.03
C LEU A 79 -0.19 -13.25 1.80
N ASP A 80 0.33 -13.49 0.61
CA ASP A 80 -0.48 -13.60 -0.62
C ASP A 80 -1.51 -14.75 -0.50
N LEU A 81 -1.09 -15.93 -0.03
CA LEU A 81 -2.00 -17.05 0.20
C LEU A 81 -3.08 -16.72 1.25
N ALA A 82 -2.72 -15.98 2.30
CA ALA A 82 -3.67 -15.54 3.33
C ALA A 82 -4.69 -14.54 2.77
N GLN A 83 -4.23 -13.61 1.93
CA GLN A 83 -5.09 -12.64 1.24
C GLN A 83 -6.07 -13.34 0.29
N GLN A 84 -5.61 -14.35 -0.47
CA GLN A 84 -6.48 -15.15 -1.34
C GLN A 84 -7.54 -15.92 -0.54
N GLN A 85 -7.17 -16.49 0.61
CA GLN A 85 -8.09 -17.21 1.48
C GLN A 85 -9.19 -16.30 2.03
N HIS A 86 -8.86 -15.04 2.33
CA HIS A 86 -9.76 -14.11 3.02
C HIS A 86 -10.54 -13.19 2.07
N GLY A 87 -10.62 -13.55 0.77
CA GLY A 87 -11.44 -12.84 -0.19
C GLY A 87 -10.81 -11.56 -0.75
N GLY A 88 -9.47 -11.49 -0.77
CA GLY A 88 -8.72 -10.41 -1.44
C GLY A 88 -8.18 -9.32 -0.52
N TRP A 89 -8.43 -9.39 0.79
CA TRP A 89 -7.86 -8.50 1.80
C TRP A 89 -7.16 -9.28 2.91
N LEU A 90 -6.30 -8.63 3.68
CA LEU A 90 -5.44 -9.27 4.67
C LEU A 90 -5.79 -8.78 6.10
N PRO A 91 -6.34 -9.63 6.98
CA PRO A 91 -6.64 -9.24 8.35
C PRO A 91 -5.37 -9.23 9.22
N VAL A 92 -5.35 -8.41 10.27
CA VAL A 92 -4.20 -8.30 11.19
C VAL A 92 -3.93 -9.62 11.93
N SER A 93 -4.99 -10.39 12.20
CA SER A 93 -4.90 -11.72 12.80
C SER A 93 -4.15 -12.72 11.90
N ALA A 94 -4.28 -12.62 10.57
CA ALA A 94 -3.53 -13.47 9.63
C ALA A 94 -2.03 -13.15 9.66
N MET A 95 -1.67 -11.87 9.76
CA MET A 95 -0.28 -11.45 9.94
C MET A 95 0.28 -12.02 11.26
N ASN A 96 -0.50 -11.98 12.34
CA ASN A 96 -0.10 -12.51 13.65
C ASN A 96 0.04 -14.04 13.68
N ALA A 97 -0.82 -14.77 12.96
CA ALA A 97 -0.73 -16.22 12.87
C ALA A 97 0.63 -16.68 12.32
N TRP A 98 1.23 -15.92 11.41
CA TRP A 98 2.59 -16.18 10.93
C TRP A 98 3.67 -15.81 11.97
N LEU A 99 3.44 -14.74 12.74
CA LEU A 99 4.37 -14.29 13.78
C LEU A 99 4.50 -15.27 14.94
N GLY A 100 3.41 -15.94 15.32
CA GLY A 100 3.47 -17.04 16.29
C GLY A 100 4.43 -18.16 15.87
N PHE A 101 4.74 -18.28 14.58
CA PHE A 101 5.64 -19.29 14.03
C PHE A 101 7.13 -18.89 14.07
N ASN A 102 7.49 -17.60 14.18
CA ASN A 102 8.90 -17.11 14.11
C ASN A 102 9.24 -15.86 14.96
N GLY A 103 8.34 -15.37 15.82
CA GLY A 103 8.63 -14.48 16.95
C GLY A 103 9.07 -13.03 16.68
N LEU A 104 9.29 -12.56 15.45
CA LEU A 104 10.02 -11.28 15.26
C LEU A 104 9.70 -10.47 13.98
N MET A 105 8.48 -10.56 13.43
CA MET A 105 8.25 -10.15 12.02
C MET A 105 7.10 -9.16 11.77
N MET A 106 6.62 -8.38 12.76
CA MET A 106 5.56 -7.38 12.48
C MET A 106 6.13 -6.07 11.92
N ARG A 107 7.35 -5.69 12.33
CA ARG A 107 8.00 -4.44 11.88
C ARG A 107 8.53 -4.54 10.45
N ILE A 108 9.22 -5.63 10.14
CA ILE A 108 9.90 -5.83 8.84
C ILE A 108 8.90 -5.93 7.68
N VAL A 109 7.72 -6.52 7.88
CA VAL A 109 6.70 -6.65 6.81
C VAL A 109 6.08 -5.30 6.45
N VAL A 110 5.81 -4.47 7.46
CA VAL A 110 5.30 -3.11 7.22
C VAL A 110 6.36 -2.26 6.52
N ASP A 111 7.62 -2.35 6.97
CA ASP A 111 8.74 -1.62 6.36
C ASP A 111 9.05 -2.09 4.92
N LEU A 112 8.88 -3.38 4.60
CA LEU A 112 9.12 -3.94 3.26
C LEU A 112 8.00 -3.65 2.26
N LEU A 113 6.76 -3.49 2.72
CA LEU A 113 5.59 -3.30 1.84
C LEU A 113 5.20 -1.82 1.68
N PHE A 114 5.62 -0.95 2.60
CA PHE A 114 5.23 0.47 2.62
C PHE A 114 6.40 1.45 2.78
N GLY A 115 7.65 0.97 2.72
CA GLY A 115 8.88 1.78 2.69
C GLY A 115 9.35 2.14 1.28
#